data_AF-A0A419E0E3-F1
#
_entry.id   AF-A0A419E0E3-F1
#
_cell.length_a   1.000
_cell.length_b   1.000
_cell.length_c   1.000
_cell.angle_alpha   90.00
_cell.angle_beta   90.00
_cell.angle_gamma   90.00
#
_symmetry.space_group_name_H-M   'P 1'
#
loop_
_entity.id
_entity.type
_entity.pdbx_description
1 polymer ?
#
loop_
_entity_poly.entity_id
_entity_poly.type
_entity_poly.pdbx_seq_one_letter_code
_entity_poly.pdbx_strand_id
1 'polypeptide(L)'
;MTEQTLRDLLDRLHDELQRTESVDEKGRDLLRDLDVDIRALLERSGEADADDSVLERFQSAMDHFELTHPKLTMALSEMMNALNNAGI
;
A
#
# COMPACT_ATOMS: atom_id res chain seq x y z
N MET A 1 -9.73 14.23 9.35
CA MET A 1 -9.17 13.01 9.96
C MET A 1 -8.74 12.04 8.87
N THR A 2 -7.95 12.48 7.90
CA THR A 2 -7.60 11.67 6.71
C THR A 2 -6.10 11.41 6.64
N GLU A 3 -5.27 12.43 6.84
CA GLU A 3 -3.82 12.29 6.72
C GLU A 3 -3.18 11.46 7.85
N GLN A 4 -3.67 11.60 9.09
CA GLN A 4 -3.16 10.84 10.25
C GLN A 4 -3.45 9.34 10.11
N THR A 5 -4.66 8.97 9.68
CA THR A 5 -5.06 7.58 9.45
C THR A 5 -4.22 6.91 8.36
N LEU A 6 -3.89 7.65 7.29
CA LEU A 6 -3.09 7.12 6.20
C LEU A 6 -1.61 6.93 6.60
N ARG A 7 -1.06 7.85 7.41
CA ARG A 7 0.28 7.68 8.01
C ARG A 7 0.33 6.48 8.97
N ASP A 8 -0.69 6.29 9.80
CA ASP A 8 -0.75 5.15 10.71
C ASP A 8 -0.84 3.80 9.96
N LEU A 9 -1.57 3.78 8.83
CA LEU A 9 -1.65 2.60 7.96
C LEU A 9 -0.33 2.32 7.24
N LEU A 10 0.37 3.36 6.80
CA LEU A 10 1.72 3.25 6.25
C LEU A 10 2.71 2.66 7.26
N ASP A 11 2.71 3.18 8.49
CA ASP A 11 3.61 2.69 9.53
C ASP A 11 3.32 1.23 9.86
N ARG A 12 2.03 0.83 9.92
CA ARG A 12 1.64 -0.57 10.06
C ARG A 12 2.13 -1.45 8.92
N LEU A 13 1.97 -1.00 7.67
CA LEU A 13 2.45 -1.73 6.51
C LEU A 13 3.97 -1.89 6.60
N HIS A 14 4.70 -0.81 6.91
CA HIS A 14 6.14 -0.81 7.05
C HIS A 14 6.63 -1.76 8.16
N ASP A 15 5.94 -1.76 9.31
CA ASP A 15 6.21 -2.68 10.42
C ASP A 15 5.99 -4.14 10.02
N GLU A 16 4.89 -4.45 9.32
CA GLU A 16 4.61 -5.81 8.84
C GLU A 16 5.63 -6.24 7.77
N LEU A 17 6.13 -5.32 6.96
CA LEU A 17 7.22 -5.59 6.03
C LEU A 17 8.55 -5.89 6.72
N GLN A 18 8.90 -5.14 7.76
CA GLN A 18 10.10 -5.43 8.57
C GLN A 18 9.99 -6.77 9.32
N ARG A 19 8.77 -7.19 9.68
CA ARG A 19 8.50 -8.47 10.34
C ARG A 19 8.44 -9.66 9.39
N THR A 20 8.21 -9.41 8.11
CA THR A 20 8.13 -10.47 7.10
C THR A 20 9.54 -10.89 6.71
N GLU A 21 10.09 -11.87 7.43
CA GLU A 21 11.51 -12.29 7.34
C GLU A 21 11.98 -12.78 5.96
N SER A 22 11.11 -12.98 4.96
CA SER A 22 11.52 -13.26 3.58
C SER A 22 10.37 -13.06 2.58
N VAL A 23 10.24 -11.85 2.05
CA VAL A 23 9.58 -11.66 0.75
C VAL A 23 10.59 -11.89 -0.38
N ASP A 24 10.13 -12.59 -1.43
CA ASP A 24 10.89 -12.80 -2.67
C ASP A 24 11.25 -11.46 -3.31
N GLU A 25 12.24 -11.46 -4.23
CA GLU A 25 12.73 -10.24 -4.90
C GLU A 25 11.59 -9.44 -5.55
N LYS A 26 10.69 -10.12 -6.27
CA LYS A 26 9.50 -9.51 -6.86
C LYS A 26 8.59 -8.86 -5.81
N GLY A 27 8.43 -9.52 -4.66
CA GLY A 27 7.65 -8.97 -3.55
C GLY A 27 8.27 -7.69 -3.02
N ARG A 28 9.59 -7.65 -2.82
CA ARG A 28 10.28 -6.44 -2.36
C ARG A 28 10.13 -5.27 -3.33
N ASP A 29 10.22 -5.53 -4.63
CA ASP A 29 10.06 -4.49 -5.65
C ASP A 29 8.64 -3.91 -5.63
N LEU A 30 7.61 -4.77 -5.60
CA LEU A 30 6.20 -4.35 -5.51
C LEU A 30 5.95 -3.49 -4.27
N LEU A 31 6.52 -3.87 -3.13
CA LEU A 31 6.35 -3.14 -1.88
C LEU A 31 7.07 -1.79 -1.87
N ARG A 32 8.26 -1.73 -2.47
CA ARG A 32 9.00 -0.48 -2.62
C ARG A 32 8.25 0.49 -3.53
N ASP A 33 7.72 0.00 -4.64
CA ASP A 33 6.96 0.82 -5.58
C ASP A 33 5.68 1.36 -4.92
N LEU A 34 4.99 0.54 -4.12
CA LEU A 34 3.85 0.97 -3.32
C LEU A 34 4.20 2.05 -2.30
N ASP A 35 5.32 1.93 -1.57
CA ASP A 35 5.77 2.96 -0.62
C ASP A 35 5.99 4.31 -1.32
N VAL A 36 6.58 4.29 -2.53
CA VAL A 36 6.76 5.51 -3.35
C VAL A 36 5.42 6.11 -3.77
N ASP A 37 4.49 5.28 -4.24
CA ASP A 37 3.17 5.76 -4.68
C ASP A 37 2.39 6.40 -3.53
N ILE A 38 2.37 5.76 -2.36
CA ILE A 38 1.61 6.26 -1.22
C ILE A 38 2.19 7.59 -0.74
N ARG A 39 3.52 7.75 -0.72
CA ARG A 39 4.17 9.03 -0.42
C ARG A 39 3.76 10.09 -1.44
N ALA A 40 3.81 9.76 -2.73
CA ALA A 40 3.39 10.68 -3.79
C ALA A 40 1.91 11.08 -3.65
N LEU A 41 1.02 10.15 -3.31
CA LEU A 41 -0.40 10.43 -3.05
C LEU A 41 -0.61 11.34 -1.83
N LEU A 42 0.15 11.12 -0.75
CA LEU A 42 0.13 11.98 0.44
C LEU A 42 0.61 13.40 0.13
N GLU A 43 1.68 13.52 -0.65
CA GLU A 43 2.24 14.81 -1.08
C GLU A 43 1.31 15.54 -2.08
N ARG A 44 0.54 14.80 -2.89
CA ARG A 44 -0.38 15.32 -3.92
C ARG A 44 -1.80 15.61 -3.41
N SER A 45 -2.01 15.71 -2.10
CA SER A 45 -3.32 15.91 -1.45
C SER A 45 -4.10 17.21 -1.79
N GLY A 46 -3.82 17.85 -2.94
CA GLY A 46 -4.58 18.96 -3.52
C GLY A 46 -5.08 18.75 -4.97
N GLU A 47 -4.56 17.78 -5.73
CA GLU A 47 -4.91 17.54 -7.14
C GLU A 47 -5.09 16.03 -7.37
N ALA A 48 -6.31 15.55 -7.10
CA ALA A 48 -6.66 14.14 -7.03
C ALA A 48 -7.17 13.61 -8.37
N ASP A 49 -6.35 12.78 -9.00
CA ASP A 49 -6.76 11.53 -9.61
C ASP A 49 -5.81 10.49 -9.01
N ALA A 50 -6.25 9.52 -8.20
CA ALA A 50 -5.43 8.32 -8.05
C ALA A 50 -5.22 7.77 -9.46
N ASP A 51 -3.97 7.82 -9.94
CA ASP A 51 -3.63 7.22 -11.21
C ASP A 51 -4.04 5.74 -11.12
N ASP A 52 -4.82 5.25 -12.09
CA ASP A 52 -5.19 3.83 -12.21
C ASP A 52 -3.97 2.90 -12.00
N SER A 53 -2.78 3.38 -12.35
CA SER A 53 -1.50 2.69 -12.13
C SER A 53 -1.20 2.34 -10.67
N VAL A 54 -1.63 3.14 -9.69
CA VAL A 54 -1.43 2.85 -8.25
C VAL A 54 -2.39 1.75 -7.81
N LEU A 55 -3.64 1.81 -8.24
CA LEU A 55 -4.64 0.76 -7.98
C LEU A 55 -4.21 -0.59 -8.58
N GLU A 56 -3.69 -0.59 -9.80
CA GLU A 56 -3.14 -1.80 -10.45
C GLU A 56 -1.93 -2.37 -9.69
N ARG A 57 -1.05 -1.51 -9.15
CA ARG A 57 0.10 -1.95 -8.34
C ARG A 57 -0.32 -2.57 -7.02
N PHE A 58 -1.31 -2.00 -6.34
CA PHE A 58 -1.86 -2.62 -5.13
C PHE A 58 -2.50 -3.98 -5.43
N GLN A 59 -3.27 -4.10 -6.51
CA GLN A 59 -3.83 -5.39 -6.93
C GLN A 59 -2.73 -6.42 -7.23
N SER A 60 -1.69 -6.02 -7.98
CA SER A 60 -0.56 -6.89 -8.30
C SER A 60 0.20 -7.39 -7.06
N ALA A 61 0.35 -6.52 -6.04
CA ALA A 61 0.95 -6.89 -4.77
C ALA A 61 0.05 -7.84 -3.97
N MET A 62 -1.25 -7.56 -3.89
CA MET A 62 -2.21 -8.43 -3.22
C MET A 62 -2.21 -9.84 -3.83
N ASP A 63 -2.26 -9.94 -5.17
CA ASP A 63 -2.22 -11.23 -5.89
C ASP A 63 -0.91 -12.00 -5.62
N HIS A 64 0.22 -11.28 -5.56
CA HIS A 64 1.51 -11.90 -5.30
C HIS A 64 1.63 -12.47 -3.88
N PHE A 65 1.03 -11.77 -2.91
CA PHE A 65 1.11 -12.11 -1.50
C PHE A 65 -0.05 -12.96 -0.98
N GLU A 66 -1.15 -13.11 -1.74
CA GLU A 66 -2.37 -13.81 -1.31
C GLU A 66 -2.09 -15.20 -0.74
N LEU A 67 -1.21 -15.96 -1.41
CA LEU A 67 -0.88 -17.33 -1.04
C LEU A 67 0.26 -17.45 -0.01
N THR A 68 1.19 -16.49 -0.01
CA THR A 68 2.45 -16.59 0.75
C THR A 68 2.42 -15.77 2.04
N HIS A 69 1.73 -14.64 2.02
CA HIS A 69 1.71 -13.63 3.08
C HIS A 69 0.29 -13.04 3.26
N PRO A 70 -0.69 -13.84 3.73
CA PRO A 70 -2.09 -13.42 3.80
C PRO A 70 -2.32 -12.21 4.72
N LYS A 71 -1.50 -12.03 5.76
CA LYS A 71 -1.53 -10.84 6.62
C LYS A 71 -1.15 -9.56 5.86
N LEU A 72 -0.18 -9.67 4.96
CA LEU A 72 0.28 -8.56 4.13
C LEU A 72 -0.79 -8.18 3.10
N THR A 73 -1.42 -9.17 2.48
CA THR A 73 -2.58 -8.95 1.59
C THR A 73 -3.74 -8.25 2.31
N MET A 74 -4.03 -8.63 3.57
CA MET A 74 -5.04 -7.94 4.38
C MET A 74 -4.67 -6.47 4.64
N ALA A 75 -3.42 -6.19 5.02
CA ALA A 75 -2.96 -4.82 5.27
C ALA A 75 -3.04 -3.95 4.00
N LEU A 76 -2.66 -4.50 2.84
CA LEU A 76 -2.79 -3.83 1.55
C LEU A 76 -4.26 -3.53 1.18
N SER A 77 -5.16 -4.47 1.45
CA SER A 77 -6.59 -4.29 1.23
C SER A 77 -7.20 -3.20 2.13
N GLU A 78 -6.85 -3.18 3.42
CA GLU A 78 -7.28 -2.12 4.34
C GLU A 78 -6.80 -0.74 3.88
N MET A 79 -5.57 -0.65 3.37
CA MET A 79 -4.99 0.58 2.85
C MET A 79 -5.69 1.07 1.57
N MET A 80 -5.96 0.17 0.62
CA MET A 80 -6.73 0.51 -0.59
C MET A 80 -8.13 1.04 -0.23
N ASN A 81 -8.79 0.44 0.75
CA ASN A 81 -10.09 0.91 1.22
C ASN A 81 -9.97 2.30 1.89
N ALA A 82 -8.91 2.57 2.63
CA ALA A 82 -8.68 3.87 3.25
C ALA A 82 -8.42 4.98 2.21
N LEU A 83 -7.65 4.68 1.16
CA LEU A 83 -7.40 5.59 0.03
C LEU A 83 -8.71 5.93 -0.70
N ASN A 84 -9.49 4.91 -1.08
CA ASN A 84 -10.81 5.11 -1.70
C ASN A 84 -11.76 5.94 -0.82
N ASN A 85 -11.81 5.66 0.49
CA ASN A 85 -12.64 6.42 1.44
C ASN A 85 -12.16 7.87 1.62
N ALA A 86 -10.88 8.15 1.39
CA ALA A 86 -10.33 9.50 1.40
C ALA A 86 -10.63 10.28 0.11
N GLY A 87 -11.22 9.63 -0.90
CA GLY A 87 -11.47 10.23 -2.22
C GLY A 87 -10.19 10.47 -3.01
N ILE A 88 -9.15 9.67 -2.72
CA ILE A 88 -7.87 9.67 -3.41
C ILE A 88 -7.93 8.59 -4.47
#